data_AF-A0A7V3VXX5-F1
#
_entry.id   AF-A0A7V3VXX5-F1
#
_cell.length_a   1.000
_cell.length_b   1.000
_cell.length_c   1.000
_cell.angle_alpha   90.00
_cell.angle_beta   90.00
_cell.angle_gamma   90.00
#
_symmetry.space_group_name_H-M   'P 1'
#
loop_
_entity.id
_entity.type
_entity.pdbx_description
1 polymer ?
#
loop_
_entity_poly.entity_id
_entity_poly.type
_entity_poly.pdbx_seq_one_letter_code
_entity_poly.pdbx_strand_id
1 'polypeptide(L)'
;MIGMSFSAFVVLLVAALIASIVLHYVLRYRFLEGFDGFLGKLIAAWLGGWLGSPVLGHWFESVKLADIYLIPALLGAFAGAFALTASCKSCAKARATKAS
;
A
#
# COMPACT_ATOMS: atom_id res chain seq x y z
N MET A 1 -1.84 10.98 -11.58
CA MET A 1 -2.89 11.94 -11.16
C MET A 1 -2.26 13.06 -10.34
N ILE A 2 -1.69 14.08 -10.99
CA ILE A 2 -1.35 15.36 -10.34
C ILE A 2 -2.62 16.23 -10.47
N GLY A 3 -3.10 16.77 -9.35
CA GLY A 3 -4.41 17.46 -9.28
C GLY A 3 -5.60 16.54 -8.98
N MET A 4 -5.43 15.51 -8.13
CA MET A 4 -6.55 14.66 -7.71
C MET A 4 -7.56 15.45 -6.86
N SER A 5 -8.85 15.15 -7.01
CA SER A 5 -9.89 15.70 -6.15
C SER A 5 -9.74 15.20 -4.70
N PHE A 6 -10.21 15.97 -3.73
CA PHE A 6 -10.18 15.56 -2.33
C PHE A 6 -10.90 14.23 -2.09
N SER A 7 -12.02 14.00 -2.79
CA SER A 7 -12.76 12.73 -2.73
C SER A 7 -11.90 11.56 -3.19
N ALA A 8 -11.12 11.74 -4.27
CA ALA A 8 -10.22 10.71 -4.75
C ALA A 8 -9.13 10.39 -3.71
N PHE A 9 -8.55 11.43 -3.11
CA PHE A 9 -7.58 11.27 -2.03
C PHE A 9 -8.14 10.45 -0.86
N VAL A 10 -9.37 10.74 -0.41
CA VAL A 10 -10.02 10.02 0.69
C VAL A 10 -10.26 8.55 0.33
N VAL A 11 -10.71 8.26 -0.89
CA VAL A 11 -10.92 6.87 -1.34
C VAL A 11 -9.62 6.07 -1.32
N LEU A 12 -8.52 6.63 -1.84
CA LEU A 12 -7.21 6.00 -1.78
C LEU A 12 -6.72 5.83 -0.34
N LEU A 13 -6.96 6.82 0.52
CA LEU A 13 -6.57 6.76 1.92
C LEU A 13 -7.31 5.64 2.66
N VAL A 14 -8.62 5.46 2.41
CA VAL A 14 -9.41 4.37 2.97
C VAL A 14 -8.93 3.02 2.44
N ALA A 15 -8.67 2.89 1.14
CA ALA A 15 -8.12 1.66 0.56
C ALA A 15 -6.75 1.30 1.16
N ALA A 16 -5.88 2.30 1.34
CA ALA A 16 -4.59 2.15 1.98
C ALA A 16 -4.70 1.77 3.46
N LEU A 17 -5.67 2.36 4.17
CA LEU A 17 -5.97 2.02 5.55
C LEU A 17 -6.39 0.56 5.68
N ILE A 18 -7.32 0.10 4.83
CA ILE A 18 -7.76 -1.30 4.79
C ILE A 18 -6.56 -2.21 4.53
N ALA A 19 -5.76 -1.95 3.49
CA ALA A 19 -4.61 -2.78 3.15
C ALA A 19 -3.58 -2.83 4.30
N SER A 20 -3.34 -1.71 4.95
CA SER A 20 -2.39 -1.60 6.06
C SER A 20 -2.87 -2.31 7.32
N ILE A 21 -4.17 -2.19 7.65
CA ILE A 21 -4.77 -2.91 8.77
C ILE A 21 -4.70 -4.42 8.52
N VAL A 22 -5.08 -4.87 7.32
CA VAL A 22 -5.04 -6.29 6.96
C VAL A 22 -3.61 -6.82 7.04
N LEU A 23 -2.63 -6.14 6.43
CA LEU A 23 -1.25 -6.62 6.46
C LEU A 23 -0.59 -6.50 7.84
N HIS A 24 -0.89 -5.47 8.61
CA HIS A 24 -0.26 -5.22 9.90
C HIS A 24 -0.90 -6.01 11.04
N TYR A 25 -2.22 -5.99 11.17
CA TYR A 25 -2.94 -6.60 12.30
C TYR A 25 -3.50 -7.98 11.99
N VAL A 26 -4.09 -8.20 10.81
CA VAL A 26 -4.73 -9.48 10.46
C VAL A 26 -3.68 -10.52 10.08
N LEU A 27 -2.86 -10.22 9.07
CA LEU A 27 -1.82 -11.13 8.56
C LEU A 27 -0.53 -11.08 9.39
N ARG A 28 -0.41 -10.11 10.31
CA ARG A 28 0.77 -9.90 11.16
C ARG A 28 2.09 -9.89 10.37
N TYR A 29 2.07 -9.37 9.14
CA TYR A 29 3.26 -9.25 8.30
C TYR A 29 4.08 -8.03 8.71
N ARG A 30 4.71 -8.06 9.89
CA ARG A 30 5.43 -6.93 10.54
C ARG A 30 6.93 -6.97 10.27
N PHE A 31 7.53 -5.79 10.05
CA PHE A 31 8.98 -5.55 10.07
C PHE A 31 9.36 -4.73 11.31
N LEU A 32 8.75 -3.55 11.48
CA LEU A 32 8.71 -2.83 12.76
C LEU A 32 7.40 -3.16 13.50
N GLU A 33 7.48 -3.27 14.82
CA GLU A 33 6.32 -3.39 15.69
C GLU A 33 5.74 -2.01 16.06
N GLY A 34 4.47 -1.97 16.44
CA GLY A 34 3.82 -0.75 16.91
C GLY A 34 3.37 0.21 15.81
N PHE A 35 3.14 1.46 16.20
CA PHE A 35 2.51 2.49 15.37
C PHE A 35 3.37 2.92 14.18
N ASP A 36 4.69 2.98 14.35
CA ASP A 36 5.62 3.38 13.27
C ASP A 36 5.59 2.38 12.10
N GLY A 37 5.54 1.08 12.40
CA GLY A 37 5.42 0.03 11.41
C GLY A 37 4.04 -0.01 10.72
N PHE A 38 3.02 0.56 11.34
CA PHE A 38 1.72 0.76 10.73
C PHE A 38 1.71 1.98 9.81
N LEU A 39 2.24 3.12 10.27
CA LEU A 39 2.31 4.36 9.49
C LEU A 39 3.15 4.20 8.21
N GLY A 40 4.29 3.50 8.30
CA GLY A 40 5.11 3.21 7.12
C GLY A 40 4.36 2.40 6.06
N LYS A 41 3.58 1.39 6.49
CA LYS A 41 2.72 0.62 5.58
C LYS A 41 1.58 1.45 5.02
N LEU A 42 0.98 2.34 5.81
CA LEU A 42 -0.08 3.23 5.37
C LEU A 42 0.39 4.14 4.23
N ILE A 43 1.56 4.75 4.39
CA ILE A 43 2.15 5.61 3.37
C ILE A 43 2.47 4.79 2.10
N ALA A 44 3.09 3.62 2.26
CA ALA A 44 3.41 2.76 1.11
C ALA A 44 2.17 2.19 0.42
N ALA A 45 1.13 1.84 1.17
CA ALA A 45 -0.15 1.40 0.62
C ALA A 45 -0.86 2.54 -0.12
N TRP A 46 -0.78 3.77 0.40
CA TRP A 46 -1.37 4.93 -0.28
C TRP A 46 -0.66 5.22 -1.60
N LEU A 47 0.69 5.21 -1.61
CA LEU A 47 1.48 5.36 -2.83
C LEU A 47 1.23 4.20 -3.81
N GLY A 48 1.17 2.96 -3.31
CA GLY A 48 0.88 1.80 -4.12
C GLY A 48 -0.52 1.85 -4.75
N GLY A 49 -1.53 2.26 -3.98
CA GLY A 49 -2.89 2.40 -4.48
C GLY A 49 -3.04 3.51 -5.51
N TRP A 50 -2.29 4.61 -5.34
CA TRP A 50 -2.19 5.67 -6.34
C TRP A 50 -1.58 5.17 -7.67
N LEU A 51 -0.59 4.27 -7.60
CA LEU A 51 -0.01 3.60 -8.77
C LEU A 51 -0.87 2.45 -9.32
N GLY A 52 -1.88 2.01 -8.56
CA GLY A 52 -2.74 0.89 -8.94
C GLY A 52 -3.38 1.07 -10.31
N SER A 53 -4.14 2.14 -10.51
CA SER A 53 -4.83 2.36 -11.81
C SER A 53 -3.86 2.63 -12.97
N PRO A 54 -2.79 3.44 -12.84
CA PRO A 54 -1.82 3.63 -13.91
C PRO A 54 -1.04 2.37 -14.31
N VAL A 55 -0.75 1.47 -13.36
CA VAL A 55 0.10 0.29 -13.59
C VAL A 55 -0.72 -0.95 -13.95
N LEU A 56 -1.82 -1.20 -13.23
CA LEU A 56 -2.65 -2.39 -13.43
C LEU A 56 -3.77 -2.15 -14.44
N GLY A 57 -4.03 -0.88 -14.79
CA GLY A 57 -5.02 -0.48 -15.78
C GLY A 57 -6.37 -0.08 -15.15
N HIS A 58 -7.33 0.17 -16.04
CA HIS A 58 -8.66 0.68 -15.70
C HIS A 58 -9.69 -0.45 -15.79
N TRP A 59 -9.89 -1.16 -14.68
CA TRP A 59 -10.74 -2.37 -14.66
C TRP A 59 -12.14 -2.03 -14.20
N PHE A 60 -13.13 -2.36 -15.05
CA PHE A 60 -14.56 -2.22 -14.79
C PHE A 60 -15.00 -0.81 -14.38
N GLU A 61 -15.52 -0.03 -15.33
CA GLU A 61 -16.03 1.34 -15.06
C GLU A 61 -17.13 1.36 -13.99
N SER A 62 -17.92 0.30 -13.86
CA SER A 62 -19.00 0.19 -12.86
C SER A 62 -18.50 0.22 -11.40
N VAL A 63 -17.21 -0.05 -11.17
CA VAL A 63 -16.59 -0.07 -9.82
C VAL A 63 -15.67 1.14 -9.61
N LYS A 64 -15.85 2.19 -10.42
CA LYS A 64 -15.14 3.47 -10.31
C LYS A 64 -15.81 4.34 -9.25
N LEU A 65 -15.03 4.81 -8.28
CA LEU A 65 -15.49 5.73 -7.23
C LEU A 65 -14.59 6.95 -7.22
N ALA A 66 -15.16 8.15 -7.38
CA ALA A 66 -14.41 9.41 -7.44
C ALA A 66 -13.20 9.37 -8.42
N ASP A 67 -13.42 8.81 -9.62
CA ASP A 67 -12.40 8.59 -10.66
C ASP A 67 -11.26 7.63 -10.30
N ILE A 68 -11.42 6.83 -9.25
CA ILE A 68 -10.49 5.75 -8.88
C ILE A 68 -11.12 4.40 -9.12
N TYR A 69 -10.37 3.52 -9.78
CA TYR A 69 -10.73 2.13 -9.95
C TYR A 69 -10.35 1.36 -8.68
N LEU A 70 -11.35 0.96 -7.89
CA LEU A 70 -11.13 0.35 -6.58
C LEU A 70 -10.27 -0.92 -6.62
N ILE A 71 -10.49 -1.78 -7.60
CA ILE A 71 -9.78 -3.07 -7.69
C ILE A 71 -8.28 -2.84 -7.95
N PRO A 72 -7.85 -2.13 -9.01
CA PRO A 72 -6.47 -1.72 -9.20
C PRO A 72 -5.89 -0.98 -7.99
N ALA A 73 -6.64 -0.06 -7.38
CA ALA A 73 -6.16 0.71 -6.23
C ALA A 73 -5.91 -0.17 -5.00
N LEU A 74 -6.80 -1.13 -4.70
CA LEU A 74 -6.59 -2.07 -3.60
C LEU A 74 -5.38 -2.97 -3.87
N LEU A 75 -5.28 -3.55 -5.08
CA LEU A 75 -4.15 -4.38 -5.46
C LEU A 75 -2.83 -3.61 -5.35
N GLY A 76 -2.80 -2.37 -5.86
CA GLY A 76 -1.66 -1.48 -5.71
C GLY A 76 -1.33 -1.18 -4.25
N ALA A 77 -2.35 -0.95 -3.40
CA ALA A 77 -2.14 -0.67 -1.98
C ALA A 77 -1.56 -1.86 -1.21
N PHE A 78 -2.09 -3.06 -1.44
CA PHE A 78 -1.51 -4.29 -0.88
C PHE A 78 -0.08 -4.50 -1.37
N ALA A 79 0.17 -4.33 -2.67
CA ALA A 79 1.50 -4.47 -3.24
C ALA A 79 2.49 -3.47 -2.64
N GLY A 80 2.11 -2.20 -2.48
CA GLY A 80 2.95 -1.16 -1.91
C GLY A 80 3.35 -1.44 -0.46
N ALA A 81 2.38 -1.74 0.41
CA ALA A 81 2.67 -2.08 1.80
C ALA A 81 3.47 -3.38 1.95
N PHE A 82 3.20 -4.38 1.11
CA PHE A 82 3.97 -5.62 1.09
C PHE A 82 5.41 -5.37 0.64
N ALA A 83 5.60 -4.66 -0.48
CA ALA A 83 6.92 -4.37 -1.05
C ALA A 83 7.80 -3.61 -0.07
N LEU A 84 7.28 -2.56 0.59
CA LEU A 84 8.04 -1.84 1.61
C LEU A 84 8.51 -2.79 2.73
N THR A 85 7.59 -3.59 3.26
CA THR A 85 7.89 -4.51 4.36
C THR A 85 8.91 -5.58 3.94
N ALA A 86 8.75 -6.13 2.73
CA ALA A 86 9.64 -7.14 2.17
C ALA A 86 11.04 -6.56 1.89
N SER A 87 11.13 -5.37 1.34
CA SER A 87 12.41 -4.67 1.09
C SER A 87 13.14 -4.40 2.40
N CYS A 88 12.46 -3.90 3.43
CA CYS A 88 13.08 -3.67 4.73
C CYS A 88 13.58 -4.96 5.38
N LYS A 89 12.79 -6.05 5.33
CA LYS A 89 13.21 -7.39 5.80
C LYS A 89 14.44 -7.90 5.03
N SER A 90 14.44 -7.72 3.72
CA SER A 90 15.53 -8.18 2.85
C SER A 90 16.82 -7.41 3.11
N CYS A 91 16.74 -6.08 3.27
CA CYS A 91 17.87 -5.24 3.66
C CYS A 91 18.44 -5.61 5.03
N ALA A 92 17.57 -5.88 6.02
CA ALA A 92 18.02 -6.31 7.34
C ALA A 92 18.76 -7.66 7.26
N LYS A 93 18.22 -8.63 6.52
CA LYS A 93 18.84 -9.95 6.31
C LYS A 93 20.20 -9.83 5.59
N ALA A 94 20.27 -9.03 4.54
CA ALA A 94 21.51 -8.82 3.77
C ALA A 94 22.63 -8.18 4.62
N ARG A 95 22.28 -7.27 5.55
CA ARG A 95 23.24 -6.67 6.48
C ARG A 95 23.71 -7.65 7.55
N ALA A 96 22.82 -8.48 8.07
CA ALA A 96 23.18 -9.50 9.07
C ALA A 96 24.20 -10.51 8.50
N THR A 97 24.02 -10.97 7.25
CA THR A 97 24.97 -11.89 6.60
C THR A 97 26.36 -11.30 6.38
N LYS A 98 26.48 -9.98 6.20
CA LYS A 98 27.79 -9.32 6.02
C LYS A 98 28.57 -9.08 7.32
N ALA A 99 27.92 -9.26 8.48
CA ALA A 99 28.52 -9.04 9.79
C ALA A 99 28.99 -10.33 10.48
N SER A 100 28.80 -11.49 9.83
CA SER A 100 29.33 -12.81 10.24
C SER A 100 30.57 -13.15 9.43
#